data_AF-A0A939HRF9-F1
#
_entry.id   AF-A0A939HRF9-F1
#
_cell.length_a   1.000
_cell.length_b   1.000
_cell.length_c   1.000
_cell.angle_alpha   90.00
_cell.angle_beta   90.00
_cell.angle_gamma   90.00
#
_symmetry.space_group_name_H-M   'P 1'
#
loop_
_entity.id
_entity.type
_entity.pdbx_description
1 polymer ?
#
loop_
_entity_poly.entity_id
_entity_poly.type
_entity_poly.pdbx_seq_one_letter_code
_entity_poly.pdbx_strand_id
1 'polypeptide(L)' 'MPTVGVLEFQRKFGEFQHQAQREPVEITHHGRREYVLLSADHYNWLRAGAGSGQGSSRLSRRGQ' A
#
# COMPACT_ATOMS: atom_id res chain seq x y z
N MET A 1 3.13 11.21 1.37
CA MET A 1 2.22 10.42 2.21
C MET A 1 1.60 11.32 3.26
N PRO A 2 0.41 11.88 2.98
CA PRO A 2 -0.39 12.57 3.98
C PRO A 2 -0.79 11.62 5.11
N THR A 3 -0.82 12.15 6.33
CA THR A 3 -1.30 11.46 7.53
C THR A 3 -2.54 12.18 8.06
N VAL A 4 -3.64 11.45 8.23
CA VAL A 4 -4.94 12.02 8.62
C VAL A 4 -5.56 11.24 9.77
N GLY A 5 -6.35 11.91 10.60
CA GLY A 5 -7.12 11.26 11.67
C GLY A 5 -8.34 10.53 11.12
N VAL A 6 -8.76 9.44 11.76
CA VAL A 6 -9.93 8.64 11.34
C VAL A 6 -11.21 9.47 11.21
N LEU A 7 -11.41 10.45 12.09
CA LEU A 7 -12.58 11.33 12.04
C LEU A 7 -12.54 12.29 10.85
N GLU A 8 -11.36 12.81 10.51
CA GLU A 8 -11.18 13.68 9.34
C GLU A 8 -11.34 12.85 8.06
N PHE A 9 -10.76 11.66 8.04
CA PHE A 9 -10.89 10.70 6.94
C PHE A 9 -12.36 10.37 6.63
N GLN A 10 -13.16 10.07 7.65
CA GLN A 10 -14.59 9.78 7.47
C GLN A 10 -15.37 10.96 6.89
N ARG A 11 -15.10 12.18 7.38
CA ARG A 11 -15.80 13.40 6.93
C ARG A 11 -15.46 13.77 5.49
N LYS A 12 -14.22 13.51 5.06
CA LYS A 12 -13.66 13.94 3.79
C LYS A 12 -13.26 12.77 2.89
N PHE A 13 -13.99 11.66 3.00
CA PHE A 13 -13.64 10.42 2.32
C PHE A 13 -13.41 10.61 0.81
N GLY A 14 -14.26 11.40 0.14
CA GLY A 14 -14.11 11.68 -1.29
C GLY A 14 -12.77 12.36 -1.64
N GLU A 15 -12.32 13.33 -0.85
CA GLU A 15 -11.03 14.02 -1.06
C GLU A 15 -9.86 13.03 -0.94
N PHE A 16 -9.87 12.22 0.13
CA PHE A 16 -8.81 11.24 0.36
C PHE A 16 -8.86 10.06 -0.61
N GLN A 17 -10.03 9.72 -1.16
CA GLN A 17 -10.14 8.75 -2.25
C GLN A 17 -9.44 9.27 -3.51
N HIS A 18 -9.66 10.54 -3.89
CA HIS A 18 -8.95 11.15 -5.02
C HIS A 18 -7.45 11.24 -4.77
N GLN A 19 -7.05 11.55 -3.53
CA GLN A 19 -5.64 11.59 -3.16
C GLN A 19 -4.99 10.20 -3.22
N ALA A 20 -5.67 9.15 -2.74
CA ALA A 20 -5.22 7.75 -2.77
C ALA A 20 -4.98 7.18 -4.18
N GLN A 21 -5.56 7.80 -5.21
CA GLN A 21 -5.25 7.47 -6.61
C GLN A 21 -3.87 7.96 -7.04
N ARG A 22 -3.32 8.99 -6.38
CA ARG A 22 -2.03 9.62 -6.70
C ARG A 22 -0.94 9.17 -5.75
N GLU A 23 -1.23 9.13 -4.45
CA GLU A 23 -0.30 8.71 -3.42
C GLU A 23 -1.01 8.05 -2.22
N PRO A 24 -0.34 7.14 -1.50
CA PRO A 24 -0.92 6.53 -0.30
C PRO A 24 -1.29 7.56 0.78
N VAL A 25 -2.40 7.31 1.50
CA VAL A 25 -2.83 8.13 2.63
C VAL A 25 -2.78 7.32 3.91
N GLU A 26 -2.09 7.82 4.93
CA GLU A 26 -2.03 7.17 6.25
C GLU A 26 -3.20 7.63 7.10
N ILE A 27 -3.87 6.67 7.74
CA ILE A 27 -4.99 6.92 8.63
C ILE A 27 -4.56 6.57 10.05
N THR A 28 -4.74 7.53 10.94
CA THR A 28 -4.39 7.43 12.35
C THR A 28 -5.63 7.34 13.23
N HIS A 29 -5.52 6.59 14.31
CA HIS A 29 -6.51 6.50 15.37
C HIS A 29 -5.81 6.74 16.71
N HIS A 30 -6.35 7.66 17.52
CA HIS A 30 -5.72 8.10 18.78
C HIS A 30 -4.23 8.46 18.63
N GLY A 31 -3.83 9.08 17.51
CA GLY A 31 -2.46 9.49 17.24
C GLY A 31 -1.51 8.37 16.81
N ARG A 32 -2.00 7.13 16.65
CA ARG A 32 -1.22 6.00 16.13
C ARG A 32 -1.63 5.69 14.70
N ARG A 33 -0.64 5.39 13.85
CA ARG A 33 -0.87 4.89 12.50
C ARG A 33 -1.45 3.49 12.58
N GLU A 34 -2.66 3.30 12.04
CA GLU A 34 -3.32 1.99 12.02
C GLU A 34 -3.58 1.51 10.61
N TYR A 35 -3.96 2.40 9.69
CA TYR A 35 -4.35 2.01 8.33
C TYR A 35 -3.65 2.87 7.28
N VAL A 36 -3.63 2.35 6.06
CA VAL A 36 -3.19 3.08 4.86
C VAL A 36 -4.25 2.87 3.78
N LEU A 37 -4.76 3.96 3.22
CA LEU A 37 -5.60 3.91 2.03
C LEU A 37 -4.70 3.91 0.79
N LEU A 38 -4.95 2.92 -0.08
CA LEU A 38 -4.30 2.76 -1.37
C LEU A 38 -5.38 2.57 -2.44
N SER A 39 -5.09 2.99 -3.67
CA SER A 39 -5.88 2.52 -4.82
C SER A 39 -5.75 1.00 -4.97
N ALA A 40 -6.81 0.36 -5.48
CA ALA A 40 -6.80 -1.08 -5.70
C ALA A 40 -5.68 -1.50 -6.67
N ASP A 41 -5.41 -0.70 -7.69
CA ASP A 41 -4.31 -0.94 -8.64
C ASP A 41 -2.95 -0.95 -7.95
N HIS A 42 -2.67 0.07 -7.12
CA HIS A 42 -1.41 0.15 -6.38
C HIS A 42 -1.26 -1.01 -5.38
N TYR A 43 -2.35 -1.38 -4.69
CA TYR A 43 -2.36 -2.57 -3.84
C TYR A 43 -2.07 -3.85 -4.63
N ASN A 44 -2.67 -4.02 -5.81
CA ASN A 44 -2.45 -5.19 -6.66
C ASN A 44 -1.01 -5.27 -7.17
N TRP A 45 -0.41 -4.13 -7.56
CA TRP A 45 1.00 -4.06 -7.94
C TRP A 45 1.92 -4.47 -6.78
N LEU A 46 1.68 -3.94 -5.57
CA LEU A 46 2.43 -4.34 -4.37
C LEU A 46 2.29 -5.84 -4.09
N ARG A 47 1.07 -6.37 -4.19
CA ARG A 47 0.78 -7.79 -3.96
C ARG A 47 1.43 -8.70 -5.01
N ALA A 48 1.47 -8.26 -6.27
CA ALA A 48 2.12 -8.99 -7.36
C ALA A 48 3.66 -9.02 -7.19
N GLY A 49 4.26 -7.91 -6.76
CA GLY A 49 5.71 -7.84 -6.47
C GLY A 49 6.12 -8.58 -5.19
N ALA A 50 5.23 -8.67 -4.20
CA ALA A 50 5.48 -9.45 -2.99
C ALA A 50 5.50 -10.97 -3.23
N GLY A 51 4.91 -11.45 -4.34
CA GLY A 51 4.86 -12.87 -4.71
C GLY A 51 6.11 -13.40 -5.43
N SER A 52 6.99 -12.54 -5.95
CA SER A 52 8.16 -12.94 -6.74
C SER A 52 9.47 -13.05 -5.94
N GLY A 53 9.43 -12.83 -4.62
CA GLY A 53 10.59 -12.93 -3.71
C GLY A 53 10.97 -14.36 -3.26
N GLN A 54 10.24 -15.40 -3.68
CA GLN A 54 10.54 -16.80 -3.34
C GLN A 54 10.66 -17.63 -4.61
N GLY A 55 11.80 -17.54 -5.30
CA GLY A 55 12.02 -18.35 -6.52
C GLY A 55 13.31 -18.13 -7.30
N SER A 56 14.03 -17.01 -7.10
CA SER A 56 15.34 -16.80 -7.74
C SER A 56 16.49 -17.32 -6.87
N SER A 57 16.50 -18.61 -6.56
CA SER A 57 17.67 -19.27 -5.98
C SER A 57 17.75 -20.76 -6.32
N ARG A 58 17.45 -21.16 -7.57
CA ARG A 58 17.78 -22.53 -8.01
C ARG A 58 17.85 -22.73 -9.52
N LEU A 59 18.63 -21.93 -10.24
CA LEU A 59 19.10 -22.34 -11.56
C LEU A 59 20.48 -21.76 -11.89
N SER A 60 21.50 -22.25 -11.20
CA SER A 60 22.91 -22.09 -11.60
C SER A 60 23.74 -23.23 -10.99
N ARG A 61 23.35 -24.48 -11.23
CA ARG A 61 24.19 -25.68 -11.06
C ARG A 61 23.64 -26.81 -11.93
N ARG A 62 23.93 -26.77 -13.22
CA ARG A 62 24.17 -27.96 -14.07
C ARG A 62 24.59 -27.49 -15.46
N GLY A 63 25.78 -27.92 -15.87
CA GLY A 63 26.46 -27.53 -17.09
C GLY A 63 27.97 -27.41 -16.89
N GLN A 64 28.54 -28.37 -16.16
CA GLN A 64 29.91 -28.83 -16.44
C GLN A 64 29.77 -29.98 -17.43
#